data_AF-A0A350PCT2-F1
#
_entry.id   AF-A0A350PCT2-F1
#
_cell.length_a   1.000
_cell.length_b   1.000
_cell.length_c   1.000
_cell.angle_alpha   90.00
_cell.angle_beta   90.00
_cell.angle_gamma   90.00
#
_symmetry.space_group_name_H-M   'P 1'
#
loop_
_entity.id
_entity.type
_entity.pdbx_description
1 polymer ?
#
loop_
_entity_poly.entity_id
_entity_poly.type
_entity_poly.pdbx_seq_one_letter_code
_entity_poly.pdbx_strand_id
1 'polypeptide(L)'
;TPRIVNKLLRRTRDFAQVEGLNEIDKKIADKALNALDVDTNGLDDMDIRMLRAIIENYGGGPVGLGTLGVAVGEDKGTIEEVYEP
;
A
#
# COMPACT_ATOMS: atom_id res chain seq x y z
N THR A 1 -8.49 4.99 0.25
CA THR A 1 -9.96 4.70 0.28
C THR A 1 -10.39 4.12 1.63
N PRO A 2 -11.68 4.18 2.03
CA PRO A 2 -12.16 3.60 3.30
C PRO A 2 -11.81 2.12 3.50
N ARG A 3 -11.70 1.35 2.40
CA ARG A 3 -11.26 -0.05 2.41
C ARG A 3 -9.84 -0.21 2.96
N ILE A 4 -8.89 0.58 2.45
CA ILE A 4 -7.47 0.54 2.87
C ILE A 4 -7.36 0.95 4.34
N VAL A 5 -8.04 2.04 4.74
CA VAL A 5 -8.04 2.51 6.13
C VAL A 5 -8.50 1.40 7.09
N ASN A 6 -9.61 0.73 6.77
CA ASN A 6 -10.12 -0.38 7.60
C ASN A 6 -9.21 -1.62 7.62
N LYS A 7 -8.43 -1.86 6.55
CA LYS A 7 -7.42 -2.93 6.52
C LYS A 7 -6.25 -2.57 7.44
N LEU A 8 -5.70 -1.37 7.31
CA LEU A 8 -4.57 -0.89 8.11
C LEU A 8 -4.95 -0.83 9.59
N LEU A 9 -6.11 -0.25 9.93
CA LEU A 9 -6.57 -0.17 11.32
C LEU A 9 -6.71 -1.55 11.99
N ARG A 10 -7.25 -2.54 11.25
CA ARG A 10 -7.34 -3.91 11.76
C ARG A 10 -5.95 -4.50 12.05
N ARG A 11 -5.00 -4.31 11.14
CA ARG A 11 -3.62 -4.79 11.35
C ARG A 11 -2.94 -4.07 12.51
N THR A 12 -3.04 -2.75 12.60
CA THR A 12 -2.49 -1.97 13.71
C THR A 12 -3.06 -2.40 15.05
N ARG A 13 -4.37 -2.71 15.11
CA ARG A 13 -5.00 -3.28 16.30
C ARG A 13 -4.40 -4.65 16.64
N ASP A 14 -4.19 -5.53 15.67
CA ASP A 14 -3.62 -6.85 15.92
C ASP A 14 -2.19 -6.73 16.50
N PHE A 15 -1.38 -5.77 16.02
CA PHE A 15 -0.07 -5.43 16.64
C PHE A 15 -0.21 -4.95 18.08
N ALA A 16 -1.16 -4.05 18.36
CA ALA A 16 -1.39 -3.55 19.72
C ALA A 16 -1.81 -4.67 20.69
N GLN A 17 -2.65 -5.61 20.23
CA GLN A 17 -3.06 -6.76 21.03
C GLN A 17 -1.90 -7.71 21.35
N VAL A 18 -1.00 -7.96 20.38
CA VAL A 18 0.19 -8.80 20.60
C VAL A 18 1.15 -8.17 21.60
N GLU A 19 1.27 -6.83 21.62
CA GLU A 19 2.10 -6.08 22.57
C GLU A 19 1.41 -5.84 23.93
N GLY A 20 0.17 -6.31 24.11
CA GLY A 20 -0.59 -6.15 25.36
C GLY A 20 -1.05 -4.72 25.63
N LEU A 21 -1.20 -3.90 24.59
CA LEU A 21 -1.67 -2.52 24.70
C LEU A 21 -3.21 -2.46 24.63
N ASN A 22 -3.80 -1.64 25.51
CA ASN A 22 -5.24 -1.42 25.54
C ASN A 22 -5.70 -0.32 24.56
N GLU A 23 -4.77 0.55 24.14
CA GLU A 23 -5.03 1.66 23.23
C GLU A 23 -3.93 1.73 22.17
N ILE A 24 -4.31 2.16 20.96
CA ILE A 24 -3.37 2.38 19.86
C ILE A 24 -2.78 3.78 20.03
N ASP A 25 -1.53 3.86 20.49
CA ASP A 25 -0.76 5.10 20.51
C ASP A 25 0.04 5.30 19.20
N LYS A 26 0.69 6.46 19.08
CA LYS A 26 1.51 6.77 17.89
C LYS A 26 2.64 5.75 17.71
N LYS A 27 3.25 5.27 18.79
CA LYS A 27 4.42 4.39 18.73
C LYS A 27 4.06 3.02 18.14
N ILE A 28 2.93 2.44 18.56
CA ILE A 28 2.47 1.16 18.01
C ILE A 28 1.90 1.34 16.59
N ALA A 29 1.28 2.48 16.29
CA ALA A 29 0.86 2.81 14.94
C ALA A 29 2.05 2.87 13.97
N ASP A 30 3.10 3.62 14.32
CA ASP A 30 4.33 3.73 13.52
C ASP A 30 5.00 2.36 13.37
N LYS A 31 5.08 1.56 14.45
CA LYS A 31 5.63 0.19 14.39
C LYS A 31 4.84 -0.70 13.43
N ALA A 32 3.52 -0.67 13.51
CA ALA A 32 2.64 -1.49 12.68
C ALA A 32 2.71 -1.08 11.20
N LEU A 33 2.67 0.22 10.90
CA LEU A 33 2.74 0.72 9.52
C LEU A 33 4.09 0.41 8.88
N ASN A 34 5.20 0.59 9.62
CA ASN A 34 6.53 0.20 9.14
C ASN A 34 6.64 -1.30 8.88
N ALA A 35 6.01 -2.15 9.71
CA ALA A 35 5.99 -3.59 9.53
C ALA A 35 5.06 -4.05 8.37
N LEU A 36 4.20 -3.16 7.88
CA LEU A 36 3.34 -3.39 6.72
C LEU A 36 3.92 -2.77 5.45
N ASP A 37 5.16 -2.27 5.49
CA ASP A 37 5.83 -1.55 4.40
C ASP A 37 4.99 -0.38 3.86
N VAL A 38 4.28 0.32 4.76
CA VAL A 38 3.53 1.54 4.45
C VAL A 38 4.41 2.73 4.79
N ASP A 39 4.70 3.55 3.79
CA ASP A 39 5.54 4.73 3.97
C ASP A 39 4.81 5.86 4.73
N THR A 40 5.53 6.96 4.98
CA THR A 40 4.96 8.13 5.69
C THR A 40 3.85 8.84 4.92
N ASN A 41 3.77 8.62 3.60
CA ASN A 41 2.72 9.16 2.74
C ASN A 41 1.52 8.19 2.60
N GLY A 42 1.61 7.00 3.20
CA GLY A 42 0.58 5.97 3.13
C GLY A 42 0.65 5.09 1.88
N LEU A 43 1.75 5.18 1.12
CA LEU A 43 2.00 4.34 -0.05
C LEU A 43 2.56 3.00 0.40
N ASP A 44 2.02 1.92 -0.18
CA ASP A 44 2.60 0.61 -0.01
C ASP A 44 3.67 0.31 -1.07
N ASP A 45 4.32 -0.83 -0.91
CA ASP A 45 5.42 -1.28 -1.76
C ASP A 45 5.02 -1.40 -3.24
N MET A 46 3.76 -1.75 -3.54
CA MET A 46 3.25 -1.85 -4.90
C MET A 46 2.95 -0.47 -5.48
N ASP A 47 2.38 0.44 -4.68
CA ASP A 47 2.15 1.84 -5.09
C ASP A 47 3.47 2.48 -5.55
N ILE A 48 4.54 2.29 -4.77
CA ILE A 48 5.87 2.79 -5.11
C ILE A 48 6.39 2.17 -6.41
N ARG A 49 6.21 0.87 -6.62
CA ARG A 49 6.62 0.17 -7.86
C ARG A 49 5.85 0.69 -9.07
N MET A 50 4.55 0.91 -8.95
CA MET A 50 3.72 1.47 -10.02
C MET A 50 4.17 2.89 -10.39
N LEU A 51 4.37 3.76 -9.39
CA LEU A 51 4.85 5.13 -9.62
C LEU A 51 6.25 5.15 -10.27
N ARG A 52 7.18 4.32 -9.77
CA ARG A 52 8.52 4.20 -10.38
C ARG A 52 8.45 3.69 -11.81
N ALA A 53 7.64 2.66 -12.08
CA ALA A 53 7.47 2.15 -13.43
C ALA A 53 6.97 3.25 -14.38
N ILE A 54 5.99 4.06 -13.97
CA ILE A 54 5.47 5.19 -14.77
C ILE A 54 6.57 6.22 -15.05
N ILE A 55 7.35 6.59 -14.02
CA ILE A 55 8.40 7.60 -14.14
C ILE A 55 9.57 7.10 -15.00
N GLU A 56 10.11 5.92 -14.67
CA GLU A 56 11.36 5.40 -15.23
C GLU A 56 11.17 4.77 -16.61
N ASN A 57 10.11 3.98 -16.79
CA ASN A 57 9.91 3.23 -18.04
C ASN A 57 9.13 4.02 -19.09
N TYR A 58 8.31 4.99 -18.67
CA TYR A 58 7.39 5.72 -19.55
C TYR A 58 7.55 7.24 -19.48
N GLY A 59 8.60 7.74 -18.81
CA GLY A 59 8.94 9.16 -18.76
C GLY A 59 7.85 10.03 -18.12
N GLY A 60 7.05 9.47 -17.21
CA GLY A 60 5.93 10.17 -16.57
C GLY A 60 4.69 10.33 -17.45
N GLY A 61 4.64 9.68 -18.62
CA GLY A 61 3.50 9.73 -19.54
C GLY A 61 2.29 8.87 -19.11
N PRO A 62 1.16 9.00 -19.81
CA PRO A 62 0.01 8.13 -19.59
C PRO A 62 0.35 6.69 -20.00
N VAL A 63 0.11 5.76 -19.07
CA VAL A 63 0.35 4.33 -19.25
C VAL A 63 -0.97 3.58 -19.23
N GLY A 64 -1.15 2.69 -20.20
CA GLY A 64 -2.27 1.75 -20.19
C GLY A 64 -2.15 0.77 -19.02
N LEU A 65 -3.25 0.50 -18.33
CA LEU A 65 -3.27 -0.33 -17.12
C LEU A 65 -2.70 -1.75 -17.35
N GLY A 66 -2.92 -2.33 -18.55
CA GLY A 66 -2.30 -3.62 -18.93
C GLY A 66 -0.79 -3.53 -19.11
N THR A 67 -0.28 -2.41 -19.64
CA THR A 67 1.15 -2.16 -19.80
C THR A 67 1.82 -1.90 -18.44
N LEU A 68 1.11 -1.23 -17.53
CA LEU A 68 1.55 -1.08 -16.14
C LEU A 68 1.65 -2.43 -15.43
N GLY A 69 0.61 -3.27 -15.57
CA GLY A 69 0.59 -4.62 -15.04
C GLY A 69 1.81 -5.45 -15.46
N VAL A 70 2.12 -5.46 -16.76
CA VAL A 70 3.33 -6.13 -17.27
C VAL A 70 4.61 -5.56 -16.64
N ALA A 71 4.70 -4.24 -16.47
CA ALA A 71 5.88 -3.60 -15.92
C ALA A 71 6.11 -3.90 -14.43
N VAL A 72 5.04 -4.10 -13.65
CA VAL A 72 5.12 -4.41 -12.21
C VAL A 72 4.92 -5.89 -11.89
N GLY A 73 4.68 -6.73 -12.91
CA GLY A 73 4.49 -8.17 -12.77
C GLY A 73 3.12 -8.58 -12.23
N GLU A 74 2.10 -7.74 -12.40
CA GLU A 74 0.74 -7.96 -11.91
C GLU A 74 -0.28 -8.03 -13.04
N ASP A 75 -1.41 -8.70 -12.78
CA ASP A 75 -2.54 -8.71 -13.70
C ASP A 75 -3.31 -7.38 -13.67
N LYS A 76 -3.81 -6.95 -14.83
CA LYS A 76 -4.60 -5.72 -14.97
C LYS A 76 -5.79 -5.68 -14.01
N GLY A 77 -6.53 -6.79 -13.89
CA GLY A 77 -7.70 -6.89 -13.01
C GLY A 77 -7.31 -6.78 -11.54
N THR A 78 -6.12 -7.26 -11.16
CA THR A 78 -5.61 -7.10 -9.79
C THR A 78 -5.30 -5.65 -9.48
N ILE A 79 -4.68 -4.92 -10.40
CA ILE A 79 -4.43 -3.48 -10.24
C ILE A 79 -5.76 -2.72 -10.06
N GLU A 80 -6.74 -2.99 -10.91
CA GLU A 80 -8.06 -2.35 -10.88
C GLU A 80 -8.85 -2.71 -9.60
N GLU A 81 -8.94 -3.98 -9.24
CA GLU A 81 -9.79 -4.41 -8.11
C GLU A 81 -9.14 -4.17 -6.74
N VAL A 82 -7.80 -4.23 -6.65
CA VAL A 82 -7.07 -4.23 -5.37
C VAL A 82 -6.45 -2.86 -5.06
N TYR A 83 -5.90 -2.18 -6.06
CA TYR A 83 -5.12 -0.95 -5.84
C TYR A 83 -5.93 0.31 -6.18
N GLU A 84 -6.83 0.24 -7.17
CA GLU A 84 -7.68 1.36 -7.61
C GLU A 84 -9.19 1.01 -7.57
N PRO A 85 -9.81 0.77 -6.40
CA PRO A 85 -11.26 0.55 -6.30
C PRO A 85 -12.08 1.82 -6.49
#